data_AF-A0A8T4I6M7-F1
#
_entry.id   AF-A0A8T4I6M7-F1
#
_cell.length_a   1.000
_cell.length_b   1.000
_cell.length_c   1.000
_cell.angle_alpha   90.00
_cell.angle_beta   90.00
_cell.angle_gamma   90.00
#
_symmetry.space_group_name_H-M   'P 1'
#
loop_
_entity.id
_entity.type
_entity.pdbx_description
1 polymer ?
#
loop_
_entity_poly.entity_id
_entity_poly.type
_entity_poly.pdbx_seq_one_letter_code
_entity_poly.pdbx_strand_id
1 'polypeptide(L)' 'MYTDAGIDLAAEPIVGLGSVCRRQAPSEINEIVATLHSHGLRLHGFGVKTQGLSDYGPSLYSADSMA' A
#
# COMPACT_ATOMS: atom_id res chain seq x y z
N MET A 1 -9.42 -7.14 12.98
CA MET A 1 -8.08 -7.50 13.51
C MET A 1 -7.40 -6.31 14.17
N TYR A 2 -6.90 -5.31 13.43
CA TYR A 2 -6.21 -4.15 14.05
C TYR A 2 -7.15 -3.30 14.90
N THR A 3 -8.31 -2.93 14.36
CA THR A 3 -9.34 -2.18 15.10
C THR A 3 -9.83 -2.96 16.34
N ASP A 4 -10.04 -4.28 16.21
CA ASP A 4 -10.44 -5.13 17.35
C ASP A 4 -9.37 -5.20 18.44
N ALA A 5 -8.09 -5.01 18.06
CA ALA A 5 -6.97 -4.88 18.98
C ALA A 5 -6.77 -3.44 19.50
N GLY A 6 -7.66 -2.50 19.15
CA GLY A 6 -7.57 -1.09 19.54
C GLY A 6 -6.50 -0.28 18.80
N ILE A 7 -5.98 -0.79 17.69
CA ILE A 7 -4.93 -0.13 16.89
C ILE A 7 -5.59 0.69 15.78
N ASP A 8 -5.32 2.00 15.78
CA ASP A 8 -5.69 2.91 14.71
C ASP A 8 -4.53 3.04 13.70
N LEU A 9 -4.68 2.38 12.55
CA LEU A 9 -3.68 2.42 11.49
C LEU A 9 -3.48 3.81 10.88
N ALA A 10 -4.44 4.72 11.00
CA ALA A 10 -4.29 6.10 10.51
C ALA A 10 -3.41 6.95 11.45
N ALA A 11 -3.30 6.56 12.72
CA ALA A 11 -2.40 7.18 13.69
C ALA A 11 -0.96 6.65 13.59
N GLU A 12 -0.77 5.47 12.98
CA GLU A 12 0.55 4.89 12.78
C GLU A 12 1.38 5.69 11.76
N PRO A 13 2.71 5.81 11.96
CA PRO A 13 3.55 6.63 11.09
C PRO A 13 3.64 6.06 9.66
N ILE A 14 3.63 4.74 9.51
CA ILE A 14 3.70 4.02 8.23
C ILE A 14 2.92 2.70 8.35
N VAL A 15 2.17 2.34 7.30
CA VAL A 15 1.46 1.07 7.19
C VAL A 15 2.03 0.25 6.03
N GLY A 16 2.51 -0.94 6.32
CA GLY A 16 3.14 -1.83 5.35
C GLY A 16 2.17 -2.61 4.48
N LEU A 17 2.38 -2.62 3.16
CA LEU A 17 1.56 -3.32 2.18
C LEU A 17 2.43 -4.26 1.32
N GLY A 18 2.42 -5.57 1.62
CA GLY A 18 3.32 -6.52 0.96
C GLY A 18 2.66 -7.55 0.04
N SER A 19 1.60 -8.24 0.48
CA SER A 19 0.96 -9.28 -0.34
C SER A 19 0.23 -8.72 -1.56
N VAL A 20 -0.19 -7.45 -1.51
CA VAL A 20 -0.87 -6.77 -2.62
C VAL A 20 0.11 -6.43 -3.74
N CYS A 21 1.25 -5.83 -3.43
CA CYS A 21 2.25 -5.41 -4.42
C CYS A 21 2.89 -6.58 -5.21
N ARG A 22 2.78 -7.81 -4.71
CA ARG A 22 3.24 -9.04 -5.39
C ARG A 22 2.22 -9.67 -6.34
N ARG A 23 0.98 -9.17 -6.39
CA ARG A 23 -0.07 -9.71 -7.28
C ARG A 23 0.27 -9.47 -8.77
N GLN A 24 -0.36 -10.24 -9.65
CA GLN A 24 -0.28 -10.09 -11.11
C GLN A 24 -1.56 -9.46 -11.65
N ALA A 25 -2.06 -8.40 -10.99
CA ALA A 25 -3.30 -7.72 -11.33
C ALA A 25 -3.17 -6.20 -11.09
N PRO A 26 -2.57 -5.43 -12.02
CA PRO A 26 -2.23 -4.02 -11.79
C PRO A 26 -3.43 -3.12 -11.46
N SER A 27 -4.58 -3.35 -12.10
CA SER A 27 -5.82 -2.60 -11.83
C SER A 27 -6.34 -2.84 -10.42
N GLU A 28 -6.39 -4.10 -9.99
CA GLU A 28 -6.82 -4.48 -8.65
C GLU A 28 -5.86 -3.94 -7.58
N ILE A 29 -4.54 -3.99 -7.84
CA ILE A 29 -3.54 -3.37 -6.95
C ILE A 29 -3.84 -1.88 -6.80
N ASN A 30 -4.05 -1.18 -7.92
CA ASN A 30 -4.32 0.26 -7.90
C ASN A 30 -5.60 0.58 -7.10
N GLU A 31 -6.69 -0.15 -7.32
CA GLU A 31 -7.95 0.02 -6.58
C GLU A 31 -7.75 -0.17 -5.06
N ILE A 32 -7.00 -1.19 -4.66
CA ILE A 32 -6.72 -1.46 -3.24
C ILE A 32 -5.86 -0.35 -2.63
N VAL A 33 -4.77 0.03 -3.30
CA VAL A 33 -3.87 1.07 -2.81
C VAL A 33 -4.59 2.41 -2.72
N ALA A 34 -5.37 2.78 -3.74
CA ALA A 34 -6.15 4.01 -3.74
C ALA A 34 -7.21 4.03 -2.63
N THR A 35 -7.91 2.92 -2.42
CA THR A 35 -8.90 2.79 -1.33
C THR A 35 -8.23 2.98 0.03
N LEU A 36 -7.14 2.26 0.29
CA LEU A 36 -6.40 2.36 1.56
C LEU A 36 -5.82 3.76 1.77
N HIS A 37 -5.29 4.39 0.73
CA HIS A 37 -4.81 5.77 0.78
C HIS A 37 -5.96 6.75 1.10
N SER A 38 -7.16 6.54 0.54
CA SER A 38 -8.33 7.40 0.81
C SER A 38 -8.81 7.34 2.27
N HIS A 39 -8.45 6.27 3.00
CA HIS A 39 -8.65 6.16 4.44
C HIS A 39 -7.58 6.92 5.27
N GLY A 40 -6.69 7.67 4.63
CA GLY A 40 -5.65 8.46 5.29
C GLY A 40 -4.42 7.65 5.68
N LEU A 41 -4.26 6.43 5.17
CA LEU A 41 -3.13 5.56 5.53
C LEU A 41 -1.86 5.97 4.79
N ARG A 42 -0.74 6.03 5.51
CA ARG A 42 0.59 6.29 4.96
C ARG A 42 1.24 5.00 4.52
N LEU A 43 0.98 4.59 3.29
CA LEU A 43 1.33 3.26 2.78
C LEU A 43 2.80 3.12 2.39
N HIS A 44 3.45 2.06 2.85
CA HIS A 44 4.72 1.58 2.30
C HIS A 44 4.49 0.32 1.46
N GLY A 45 4.77 0.38 0.16
CA GLY A 45 4.68 -0.78 -0.73
C GLY A 45 5.94 -1.64 -0.69
N PHE A 46 5.84 -2.89 -0.26
CA PHE A 46 6.96 -3.83 -0.28
C PHE A 46 7.04 -4.59 -1.61
N GLY A 47 8.21 -4.64 -2.22
CA GLY A 47 8.46 -5.41 -3.44
C GLY A 47 7.70 -4.87 -4.66
N VAL A 48 7.55 -3.55 -4.75
CA VAL A 48 6.84 -2.90 -5.86
C VAL A 48 7.67 -3.02 -7.14
N LYS A 49 7.05 -3.51 -8.21
CA LYS A 49 7.63 -3.50 -9.55
C LYS A 49 7.63 -2.07 -10.09
N THR A 50 8.67 -1.70 -10.85
CA THR A 50 8.80 -0.37 -11.45
C THR A 50 7.58 0.06 -12.26
N GLN A 51 6.97 -0.88 -13.01
CA GLN A 51 5.75 -0.60 -13.79
C GLN A 51 4.56 -0.19 -12.91
N GLY A 52 4.47 -0.71 -11.68
CA GLY A 52 3.39 -0.34 -10.76
C GLY A 52 3.55 1.06 -10.16
N LEU A 53 4.77 1.62 -10.17
CA LEU A 53 5.01 2.98 -9.65
C LEU A 53 4.31 4.05 -10.49
N SER A 54 4.16 3.85 -11.81
CA SER A 54 3.40 4.81 -12.63
C SER A 54 1.91 4.81 -12.30
N ASP A 55 1.38 3.66 -11.91
CA ASP A 55 -0.07 3.45 -11.80
C ASP A 55 -0.57 3.82 -10.41
N TYR A 56 0.07 3.29 -9.37
CA TYR A 56 -0.36 3.45 -7.97
C TYR A 56 0.72 4.04 -7.06
N GLY A 57 1.90 4.38 -7.58
CA GLY A 57 2.96 5.08 -6.84
C GLY A 57 2.52 6.40 -6.21
N PRO A 58 1.68 7.24 -6.85
CA PRO A 58 1.17 8.47 -6.24
C PRO A 58 0.35 8.26 -4.95
N SER A 59 -0.17 7.06 -4.73
CA SER A 59 -0.92 6.69 -3.52
C SER A 59 -0.07 5.97 -2.47
N LEU A 60 1.24 5.81 -2.72
CA LEU A 60 2.20 5.28 -1.76
C LEU A 60 2.99 6.42 -1.12
N TYR A 61 3.20 6.32 0.18
CA TYR A 61 4.10 7.22 0.91
C TYR A 61 5.57 6.88 0.66
N SER A 62 5.86 5.58 0.54
CA SER A 62 7.16 5.07 0.11
C SER A 62 7.02 3.67 -0.48
N ALA A 63 8.05 3.19 -1.16
CA ALA A 63 8.10 1.83 -1.66
C ALA A 63 9.54 1.34 -1.67
N ASP A 64 9.71 0.03 -1.51
CA ASP A 64 10.95 -0.65 -1.88
C ASP A 64 10.71 -1.56 -3.10
N SER A 65 11.82 -1.94 -3.72
CA SER A 65 11.82 -3.01 -4.70
C SER A 65 12.81 -4.06 -4.21
N MET A 66 12.36 -5.31 -4.12
CA MET A 66 13.29 -6.43 -4.14
C MET A 66 13.80 -6.50 -5.58
N ALA A 67 14.93 -5.85 -5.85
CA ALA A 67 15.68 -6.02 -7.10
C ALA A 67 16.23 -7.44 -7.19
#